data_AF-A0A2H5FLV1-F1
#
_entry.id   AF-A0A2H5FLV1-F1
#
_cell.length_a   1.000
_cell.length_b   1.000
_cell.length_c   1.000
_cell.angle_alpha   90.00
_cell.angle_beta   90.00
_cell.angle_gamma   90.00
#
_symmetry.space_group_name_H-M   'P 1'
#
loop_
_entity.id
_entity.type
_entity.pdbx_description
1 polymer ?
#
loop_
_entity_poly.entity_id
_entity_poly.type
_entity_poly.pdbx_seq_one_letter_code
_entity_poly.pdbx_strand_id
1 'polypeptide(L)'
;MKIPSYVLLLTSVLFNNLHATSEIAVPELATPEHTLIKRYSNQVNSDSQLPIAQRTIDYPTHVVRMEEVGLQNTTLNCEQVHQKIDEFFVKKLPVTMIYYNIIAYCSYDVENPDVAKNYTINAYFDPVTDPAIEYLKNYIHEYNGQDLMGVPFNIEEVKKVIVSLNFDAGIRKDEFGQIILRYYHENQTHSFRNFFDVRKELITDIHHRINSNEKDTIIPLFTKWFSLGGESLYTHVLKKSDYLLLQPELIFLLDQEPNAFTSKLRMYYSHYCANNANKRCL
;
A
#
# COMPACT_ATOMS: atom_id res chain seq x y z
N MET A 1 5.57 -15.31 40.71
CA MET A 1 5.57 -15.58 39.26
C MET A 1 4.88 -14.43 38.56
N LYS A 2 5.60 -13.68 37.73
CA LYS A 2 5.04 -12.57 36.95
C LYS A 2 4.35 -13.14 35.70
N ILE A 3 3.09 -12.81 35.53
CA ILE A 3 2.29 -13.09 34.32
C ILE A 3 2.80 -12.15 33.22
N PRO A 4 3.10 -12.61 31.99
CA PRO A 4 3.49 -11.70 30.92
C PRO A 4 2.26 -10.91 30.45
N SER A 5 2.40 -9.60 30.33
CA SER A 5 1.42 -8.72 29.72
C SER A 5 1.21 -9.10 28.25
N TYR A 6 -0.02 -9.48 27.91
CA TYR A 6 -0.45 -9.68 26.54
C TYR A 6 -0.67 -8.30 25.89
N VAL A 7 0.08 -8.01 24.84
CA VAL A 7 -0.26 -6.90 23.93
C VAL A 7 -1.23 -7.47 22.90
N LEU A 8 -2.52 -7.18 23.09
CA LEU A 8 -3.57 -7.40 22.11
C LEU A 8 -3.47 -6.28 21.06
N LEU A 9 -2.89 -6.57 19.90
CA LEU A 9 -3.06 -5.72 18.71
C LEU A 9 -4.37 -6.11 18.04
N LEU A 10 -5.41 -5.31 18.27
CA LEU A 10 -6.67 -5.37 17.53
C LEU A 10 -6.46 -4.67 16.19
N THR A 11 -6.01 -5.41 15.18
CA THR A 11 -6.18 -5.01 13.77
C THR A 11 -7.35 -5.81 13.22
N SER A 12 -8.53 -5.20 13.18
CA SER A 12 -9.69 -5.79 12.51
C SER A 12 -9.43 -5.85 11.01
N VAL A 13 -9.17 -7.06 10.49
CA VAL A 13 -9.06 -7.33 9.05
C VAL A 13 -9.99 -8.49 8.75
N LEU A 14 -11.21 -8.21 8.28
CA LEU A 14 -12.15 -9.26 7.89
C LEU A 14 -11.66 -9.91 6.58
N PHE A 15 -11.18 -11.16 6.66
CA PHE A 15 -10.73 -11.96 5.53
C PHE A 15 -11.83 -12.93 5.10
N ASN A 16 -12.06 -13.07 3.79
CA ASN A 16 -13.08 -13.98 3.25
C ASN A 16 -12.52 -15.01 2.25
N ASN A 17 -11.25 -15.41 2.34
CA ASN A 17 -10.71 -16.48 1.50
C ASN A 17 -9.84 -17.50 2.25
N LEU A 18 -10.21 -18.77 2.12
CA LEU A 18 -9.50 -19.95 2.67
C LEU A 18 -8.31 -20.43 1.80
N HIS A 19 -7.94 -19.72 0.74
CA HIS A 19 -6.89 -20.13 -0.18
C HIS A 19 -5.65 -19.25 -0.09
N ALA A 20 -4.49 -19.89 -0.11
CA ALA A 20 -3.16 -19.29 -0.15
C ALA A 20 -3.03 -18.38 -1.37
N THR A 21 -3.41 -17.13 -1.18
CA THR A 21 -3.09 -16.03 -2.07
C THR A 21 -2.33 -15.05 -1.21
N SER A 22 -1.23 -14.52 -1.73
CA SER A 22 -0.62 -13.31 -1.18
C SER A 22 -1.68 -12.22 -1.32
N GLU A 23 -2.59 -12.13 -0.37
CA GLU A 23 -3.57 -11.06 -0.35
C GLU A 23 -2.79 -9.83 0.05
N ILE A 24 -2.62 -8.90 -0.90
CA ILE A 24 -2.44 -7.49 -0.58
C ILE A 24 -3.69 -7.09 0.19
N ALA A 25 -3.67 -7.32 1.50
CA ALA A 25 -4.75 -6.89 2.37
C ALA A 25 -4.58 -5.39 2.51
N VAL A 26 -5.37 -4.63 1.74
CA VAL A 26 -5.54 -3.21 2.04
C VAL A 26 -6.46 -3.18 3.24
N PRO A 27 -6.00 -2.71 4.42
CA PRO A 27 -6.82 -2.72 5.61
C PRO A 27 -8.16 -2.02 5.33
N GLU A 28 -9.23 -2.55 5.90
CA GLU A 28 -10.48 -1.82 5.98
C GLU A 28 -10.19 -0.60 6.84
N LEU A 29 -10.03 0.55 6.16
CA LEU A 29 -9.74 1.79 6.85
C LEU A 29 -10.98 2.09 7.66
N ALA A 30 -10.82 2.42 8.94
CA ALA A 30 -11.94 2.88 9.76
C ALA A 30 -12.64 3.99 8.98
N THR A 31 -13.84 3.69 8.47
CA THR A 31 -14.64 4.67 7.73
C THR A 31 -15.09 5.68 8.76
N PRO A 32 -14.63 6.94 8.69
CA PRO A 32 -15.17 7.96 9.57
C PRO A 32 -16.69 7.98 9.39
N GLU A 33 -17.43 8.19 10.47
CA GLU A 33 -18.88 8.28 10.37
C GLU A 33 -19.28 9.29 9.28
N HIS A 34 -20.35 9.00 8.55
CA HIS A 34 -20.89 9.89 7.51
C HIS A 34 -19.90 10.21 6.38
N THR A 35 -19.13 9.19 5.94
CA THR A 35 -18.14 9.33 4.87
C THR A 35 -18.30 8.26 3.80
N LEU A 36 -18.34 8.68 2.53
CA LEU A 36 -18.23 7.79 1.37
C LEU A 36 -16.78 7.71 0.89
N ILE A 37 -16.28 6.50 0.77
CA ILE A 37 -14.90 6.21 0.34
C ILE A 37 -14.93 5.57 -1.04
N LYS A 38 -14.13 6.09 -1.98
CA LYS A 38 -13.82 5.40 -3.24
C LYS A 38 -12.34 5.14 -3.35
N ARG A 39 -12.01 3.94 -3.82
CA ARG A 39 -10.64 3.48 -4.04
C ARG A 39 -10.45 3.23 -5.52
N TYR A 40 -9.37 3.78 -6.07
CA TYR A 40 -8.94 3.56 -7.44
C TYR A 40 -7.51 3.04 -7.37
N SER A 41 -7.33 1.76 -7.65
CA SER A 41 -6.01 1.16 -7.75
C SER A 41 -6.02 0.29 -8.98
N ASN A 42 -4.99 0.44 -9.80
CA ASN A 42 -4.72 -0.57 -10.80
C ASN A 42 -3.70 -1.55 -10.22
N GLN A 43 -4.15 -2.78 -9.99
CA GLN A 43 -3.24 -3.88 -10.10
C GLN A 43 -2.83 -3.91 -11.56
N VAL A 44 -1.68 -3.35 -11.92
CA VAL A 44 -1.07 -3.67 -13.20
C VAL A 44 -0.71 -5.16 -13.09
N ASN A 45 -1.70 -5.99 -13.45
CA ASN A 45 -1.80 -7.44 -13.42
C ASN A 45 -0.58 -8.15 -12.84
N SER A 46 -0.63 -8.47 -11.54
CA SER A 46 0.40 -9.19 -10.78
C SER A 46 1.79 -8.55 -10.86
N ASP A 47 2.42 -8.19 -9.74
CA ASP A 47 3.83 -7.74 -9.79
C ASP A 47 4.82 -8.87 -10.24
N SER A 48 4.29 -10.03 -10.66
CA SER A 48 4.97 -11.09 -11.42
C SER A 48 4.81 -11.02 -12.95
N GLN A 49 3.89 -10.19 -13.48
CA GLN A 49 3.68 -9.94 -14.92
C GLN A 49 3.66 -8.45 -15.29
N LEU A 50 4.17 -7.56 -14.44
CA LEU A 50 4.74 -6.31 -14.97
C LEU A 50 5.68 -6.74 -16.11
N PRO A 51 5.42 -6.40 -17.38
CA PRO A 51 6.45 -6.53 -18.41
C PRO A 51 7.62 -5.74 -17.85
N ILE A 52 8.64 -6.47 -17.42
CA ILE A 52 9.77 -6.00 -16.66
C ILE A 52 10.15 -4.63 -17.20
N ALA A 53 9.82 -3.61 -16.39
CA ALA A 53 10.35 -2.26 -16.44
C ALA A 53 10.96 -1.86 -17.79
N GLN A 54 10.14 -1.50 -18.79
CA GLN A 54 10.65 -0.79 -19.98
C GLN A 54 11.13 0.63 -19.63
N ARG A 55 10.87 1.10 -18.41
CA ARG A 55 11.41 2.36 -17.90
C ARG A 55 12.91 2.21 -17.66
N THR A 56 13.70 2.93 -18.46
CA THR A 56 15.16 3.02 -18.30
C THR A 56 15.58 4.34 -17.67
N ILE A 57 14.68 5.34 -17.69
CA ILE A 57 14.91 6.67 -17.15
C ILE A 57 14.45 6.74 -15.69
N ASP A 58 15.30 7.34 -14.84
CA ASP A 58 14.94 7.63 -13.45
C ASP A 58 13.90 8.77 -13.41
N TYR A 59 12.82 8.58 -12.66
CA TYR A 59 11.72 9.53 -12.56
C TYR A 59 11.04 9.43 -11.19
N PRO A 60 10.71 10.56 -10.54
CA PRO A 60 10.17 10.55 -9.19
C PRO A 60 8.76 9.95 -9.15
N THR A 61 8.41 9.41 -7.98
CA THR A 61 7.00 9.14 -7.65
C THR A 61 6.29 10.46 -7.45
N HIS A 62 5.01 10.50 -7.79
CA HIS A 62 4.18 11.67 -7.58
C HIS A 62 3.12 11.37 -6.55
N VAL A 63 2.77 12.36 -5.73
CA VAL A 63 1.74 12.24 -4.71
C VAL A 63 0.73 13.37 -4.80
N VAL A 64 -0.49 13.08 -4.36
CA VAL A 64 -1.54 14.07 -4.11
C VAL A 64 -2.04 13.82 -2.69
N ARG A 65 -2.06 14.88 -1.87
CA ARG A 65 -2.37 14.81 -0.44
C ARG A 65 -3.27 15.96 -0.01
N MET A 66 -4.43 16.06 -0.66
CA MET A 66 -5.43 17.07 -0.33
C MET A 66 -6.26 16.54 0.85
N GLU A 67 -6.12 17.14 2.03
CA GLU A 67 -6.82 16.71 3.25
C GLU A 67 -7.92 17.71 3.62
N GLU A 68 -9.10 17.19 3.98
CA GLU A 68 -10.27 17.94 4.48
C GLU A 68 -10.64 19.21 3.68
N VAL A 69 -10.59 19.15 2.36
CA VAL A 69 -10.96 20.27 1.50
C VAL A 69 -12.44 20.60 1.63
N GLY A 70 -12.75 21.76 2.18
CA GLY A 70 -14.13 22.22 2.39
C GLY A 70 -14.85 22.59 1.09
N LEU A 71 -16.06 22.06 0.91
CA LEU A 71 -16.94 22.35 -0.22
C LEU A 71 -17.92 23.47 0.15
N GLN A 72 -17.41 24.70 0.25
CA GLN A 72 -18.24 25.86 0.60
C GLN A 72 -19.18 26.24 -0.55
N ASN A 73 -20.45 26.51 -0.22
CA ASN A 73 -21.47 26.97 -1.18
C ASN A 73 -21.71 26.05 -2.39
N THR A 74 -21.42 24.75 -2.25
CA THR A 74 -21.75 23.75 -3.28
C THR A 74 -23.02 23.00 -2.90
N THR A 75 -23.79 22.57 -3.90
CA THR A 75 -24.91 21.65 -3.72
C THR A 75 -24.53 20.22 -4.13
N LEU A 76 -23.22 19.92 -4.15
CA LEU A 76 -22.73 18.64 -4.63
C LEU A 76 -22.99 17.58 -3.55
N ASN A 77 -23.50 16.43 -3.95
CA ASN A 77 -23.48 15.24 -3.10
C ASN A 77 -22.15 14.49 -3.24
N CYS A 78 -21.89 13.54 -2.35
CA CYS A 78 -20.62 12.82 -2.36
C CYS A 78 -20.38 11.98 -3.62
N GLU A 79 -21.43 11.51 -4.30
CA GLU A 79 -21.26 10.81 -5.59
C GLU A 79 -20.78 11.75 -6.69
N GLN A 80 -21.32 12.97 -6.75
CA GLN A 80 -20.89 14.00 -7.69
C GLN A 80 -19.47 14.49 -7.40
N VAL A 81 -19.10 14.62 -6.12
CA VAL A 81 -17.71 14.90 -5.72
C VAL A 81 -16.77 13.84 -6.25
N HIS A 82 -17.08 12.56 -6.02
CA HIS A 82 -16.28 11.45 -6.53
C HIS A 82 -16.23 11.39 -8.05
N GLN A 83 -17.33 11.67 -8.74
CA GLN A 83 -17.36 11.74 -10.20
C GLN A 83 -16.45 12.85 -10.74
N LYS A 84 -16.46 14.03 -10.10
CA LYS A 84 -15.55 15.13 -10.48
C LYS A 84 -14.08 14.74 -10.28
N ILE A 85 -13.75 14.07 -9.19
CA ILE A 85 -12.39 13.56 -8.94
C ILE A 85 -12.01 12.52 -10.01
N ASP A 86 -12.92 11.61 -10.35
CA ASP A 86 -12.69 10.59 -11.38
C ASP A 86 -12.42 11.21 -12.77
N GLU A 87 -13.24 12.17 -13.18
CA GLU A 87 -13.11 12.84 -14.49
C GLU A 87 -11.88 13.74 -14.58
N PHE A 88 -11.56 14.46 -13.51
CA PHE A 88 -10.44 15.39 -13.46
C PHE A 88 -9.09 14.69 -13.29
N PHE A 89 -9.03 13.65 -12.45
CA PHE A 89 -7.78 13.02 -12.04
C PHE A 89 -7.67 11.57 -12.52
N VAL A 90 -8.55 10.68 -12.05
CA VAL A 90 -8.36 9.22 -12.20
C VAL A 90 -8.38 8.79 -13.67
N LYS A 91 -9.36 9.25 -14.46
CA LYS A 91 -9.46 8.95 -15.91
C LYS A 91 -8.31 9.50 -16.74
N LYS A 92 -7.52 10.44 -16.18
CA LYS A 92 -6.33 10.99 -16.82
C LYS A 92 -5.08 10.16 -16.53
N LEU A 93 -5.18 9.06 -15.79
CA LEU A 93 -4.08 8.13 -15.52
C LEU A 93 -4.34 6.80 -16.25
N PRO A 94 -3.81 6.62 -17.48
CA PRO A 94 -4.06 5.41 -18.24
C PRO A 94 -3.44 4.20 -17.54
N VAL A 95 -4.25 3.16 -17.31
CA VAL A 95 -3.81 1.96 -16.56
C VAL A 95 -2.65 1.21 -17.20
N THR A 96 -2.41 1.41 -18.49
CA THR A 96 -1.29 0.81 -19.25
C THR A 96 0.01 1.61 -19.14
N MET A 97 -0.04 2.86 -18.68
CA MET A 97 1.09 3.78 -18.63
C MET A 97 1.48 4.15 -17.20
N ILE A 98 0.50 4.28 -16.31
CA ILE A 98 0.69 4.78 -14.95
C ILE A 98 0.22 3.72 -13.96
N TYR A 99 1.08 3.34 -13.03
CA TYR A 99 0.64 2.69 -11.81
C TYR A 99 0.13 3.75 -10.84
N TYR A 100 -0.99 3.49 -10.18
CA TYR A 100 -1.54 4.39 -9.19
C TYR A 100 -2.25 3.66 -8.05
N ASN A 101 -2.23 4.29 -6.88
CA ASN A 101 -3.07 3.92 -5.76
C ASN A 101 -3.68 5.20 -5.18
N ILE A 102 -5.00 5.33 -5.30
CA ILE A 102 -5.75 6.54 -5.00
C ILE A 102 -6.90 6.16 -4.07
N ILE A 103 -7.05 6.90 -2.99
CA ILE A 103 -8.23 6.86 -2.15
C ILE A 103 -8.81 8.25 -2.00
N ALA A 104 -10.10 8.36 -2.25
CA ALA A 104 -10.87 9.57 -2.08
C ALA A 104 -11.89 9.36 -0.97
N TYR A 105 -12.00 10.33 -0.07
CA TYR A 105 -13.02 10.40 0.96
C TYR A 105 -13.92 11.58 0.66
N CYS A 106 -15.22 11.44 0.92
CA CYS A 106 -16.16 12.54 0.95
C CYS A 106 -17.03 12.40 2.18
N SER A 107 -17.01 13.40 3.06
CA SER A 107 -17.90 13.44 4.22
C SER A 107 -19.11 14.31 3.95
N TYR A 108 -20.21 14.01 4.66
CA TYR A 108 -21.45 14.78 4.64
C TYR A 108 -21.97 14.99 6.07
N ASP A 109 -22.87 15.95 6.25
CA ASP A 109 -23.52 16.20 7.55
C ASP A 109 -24.70 15.25 7.74
N VAL A 110 -24.95 14.78 8.97
CA VAL A 110 -26.12 13.94 9.31
C VAL A 110 -27.42 14.70 9.10
N GLU A 111 -27.41 16.01 9.40
CA GLU A 111 -28.59 16.85 9.26
C GLU A 111 -28.93 17.12 7.79
N ASN A 112 -27.96 16.97 6.88
CA ASN A 112 -28.15 17.12 5.45
C ASN A 112 -27.28 16.12 4.66
N PRO A 113 -27.69 14.84 4.60
CA PRO A 113 -26.87 13.76 4.03
C PRO A 113 -26.71 13.86 2.51
N ASP A 114 -27.56 14.65 1.85
CA ASP A 114 -27.52 14.85 0.40
C ASP A 114 -26.46 15.88 -0.03
N VAL A 115 -25.79 16.55 0.90
CA VAL A 115 -24.79 17.58 0.59
C VAL A 115 -23.43 17.22 1.20
N ALA A 116 -22.42 17.17 0.33
CA ALA A 116 -21.04 16.94 0.70
C ALA A 116 -20.46 18.16 1.42
N LYS A 117 -19.72 17.90 2.50
CA LYS A 117 -19.11 18.91 3.36
C LYS A 117 -17.63 19.12 3.03
N ASN A 118 -16.89 18.03 2.94
CA ASN A 118 -15.48 18.07 2.59
C ASN A 118 -15.06 16.81 1.83
N TYR A 119 -13.92 16.88 1.18
CA TYR A 119 -13.31 15.74 0.54
C TYR A 119 -11.81 15.65 0.84
N THR A 120 -11.25 14.47 0.60
CA THR A 120 -9.82 14.20 0.72
C THR A 120 -9.38 13.35 -0.46
N ILE A 121 -8.22 13.66 -1.03
CA ILE A 121 -7.55 12.86 -2.06
C ILE A 121 -6.18 12.48 -1.52
N ASN A 122 -5.96 11.19 -1.36
CA ASN A 122 -4.70 10.60 -0.94
C ASN A 122 -4.24 9.65 -2.04
N ALA A 123 -3.16 10.00 -2.73
CA ALA A 123 -2.71 9.27 -3.90
C ALA A 123 -1.19 9.22 -3.99
N TYR A 124 -0.70 8.14 -4.58
CA TYR A 124 0.63 8.08 -5.16
C TYR A 124 0.59 7.33 -6.50
N PHE A 125 1.45 7.74 -7.44
CA PHE A 125 1.49 7.16 -8.78
C PHE A 125 2.86 7.32 -9.46
N ASP A 126 3.15 6.40 -10.37
CA ASP A 126 4.42 6.30 -11.08
C ASP A 126 4.21 5.89 -12.54
N PRO A 127 4.95 6.49 -13.49
CA PRO A 127 4.98 5.99 -14.86
C PRO A 127 5.76 4.68 -14.95
N VAL A 128 5.25 3.72 -15.71
CA VAL A 128 5.84 2.37 -15.82
C VAL A 128 6.78 2.18 -17.02
N THR A 129 6.83 3.15 -17.94
CA THR A 129 7.69 3.13 -19.15
C THR A 129 8.24 4.53 -19.47
N ASP A 130 9.27 4.63 -20.32
CA ASP A 130 9.82 5.93 -20.73
C ASP A 130 8.80 6.80 -21.50
N PRO A 131 7.98 6.27 -22.44
CA PRO A 131 6.89 7.06 -23.03
C PRO A 131 5.84 7.54 -22.01
N ALA A 132 5.59 6.76 -20.96
CA ALA A 132 4.68 7.16 -19.89
C ALA A 132 5.21 8.32 -19.04
N ILE A 133 6.54 8.50 -18.96
CA ILE A 133 7.15 9.68 -18.34
C ILE A 133 6.76 10.93 -19.10
N GLU A 134 6.90 10.92 -20.43
CA GLU A 134 6.56 12.09 -21.25
C GLU A 134 5.06 12.40 -21.21
N TYR A 135 4.21 11.37 -21.21
CA TYR A 135 2.78 11.55 -20.95
C TYR A 135 2.55 12.24 -19.60
N LEU A 136 3.19 11.74 -18.54
CA LEU A 136 2.98 12.24 -17.20
C LEU A 136 3.49 13.67 -17.01
N LYS A 137 4.61 14.04 -17.62
CA LYS A 137 5.11 15.43 -17.64
C LYS A 137 4.09 16.39 -18.24
N ASN A 138 3.49 16.02 -19.38
CA ASN A 138 2.46 16.84 -20.03
C ASN A 138 1.20 16.94 -19.17
N TYR A 139 0.77 15.83 -18.57
CA TYR A 139 -0.35 15.83 -17.62
C TYR A 139 -0.10 16.75 -16.43
N ILE A 140 1.08 16.67 -15.79
CA ILE A 140 1.43 17.54 -14.66
C ILE A 140 1.45 19.00 -15.10
N HIS A 141 2.03 19.31 -16.27
CA HIS A 141 2.05 20.66 -16.80
C HIS A 141 0.65 21.25 -17.03
N GLU A 142 -0.30 20.44 -17.51
CA GLU A 142 -1.66 20.87 -17.82
C GLU A 142 -2.54 20.98 -16.57
N TYR A 143 -2.46 20.01 -15.64
CA TYR A 143 -3.41 19.85 -14.54
C TYR A 143 -2.91 20.31 -13.17
N ASN A 144 -1.59 20.41 -12.94
CA ASN A 144 -1.08 20.85 -11.64
C ASN A 144 -1.38 22.35 -11.44
N GLY A 145 -1.98 22.69 -10.29
CA GLY A 145 -2.45 24.03 -9.95
C GLY A 145 -3.83 24.40 -10.51
N GLN A 146 -4.46 23.55 -11.33
CA GLN A 146 -5.81 23.79 -11.85
C GLN A 146 -6.88 23.68 -10.76
N ASP A 147 -8.01 24.36 -10.95
CA ASP A 147 -9.13 24.33 -10.00
C ASP A 147 -9.81 22.95 -9.98
N LEU A 148 -9.88 22.36 -8.79
CA LEU A 148 -10.71 21.20 -8.47
C LEU A 148 -11.69 21.58 -7.37
N MET A 149 -12.89 22.02 -7.77
CA MET A 149 -13.98 22.38 -6.87
C MET A 149 -13.62 23.56 -5.95
N GLY A 150 -13.02 24.61 -6.51
CA GLY A 150 -12.73 25.86 -5.79
C GLY A 150 -11.37 25.92 -5.11
N VAL A 151 -10.52 24.89 -5.26
CA VAL A 151 -9.16 24.86 -4.72
C VAL A 151 -8.16 24.35 -5.78
N PRO A 152 -6.89 24.78 -5.74
CA PRO A 152 -5.88 24.29 -6.66
C PRO A 152 -5.54 22.82 -6.36
N PHE A 153 -5.53 22.00 -7.41
CA PHE A 153 -5.07 20.61 -7.37
C PHE A 153 -3.54 20.55 -7.39
N ASN A 154 -2.92 19.99 -6.34
CA ASN A 154 -1.46 19.97 -6.21
C ASN A 154 -0.90 18.55 -6.37
N ILE A 155 0.01 18.40 -7.34
CA ILE A 155 0.82 17.21 -7.54
C ILE A 155 2.25 17.54 -7.06
N GLU A 156 2.76 16.74 -6.14
CA GLU A 156 4.11 16.91 -5.58
C GLU A 156 5.03 15.77 -6.02
N GLU A 157 6.29 16.11 -6.30
CA GLU A 157 7.35 15.16 -6.59
C GLU A 157 7.96 14.61 -5.30
N VAL A 158 8.06 13.29 -5.22
CA VAL A 158 8.72 12.59 -4.11
C VAL A 158 10.22 12.54 -4.37
N LYS A 159 11.01 12.97 -3.38
CA LYS A 159 12.46 12.88 -3.42
C LYS A 159 12.97 11.46 -3.23
N LYS A 160 12.32 10.73 -2.32
CA LYS A 160 12.74 9.41 -1.88
C LYS A 160 11.59 8.66 -1.23
N VAL A 161 11.61 7.34 -1.35
CA VAL A 161 10.69 6.45 -0.64
C VAL A 161 11.47 5.67 0.41
N ILE A 162 11.07 5.81 1.67
CA ILE A 162 11.54 4.97 2.76
C ILE A 162 10.52 3.86 2.95
N VAL A 163 10.99 2.61 3.04
CA VAL A 163 10.16 1.46 3.37
C VAL A 163 10.56 0.96 4.74
N SER A 164 9.67 1.12 5.72
CA SER A 164 9.78 0.44 7.02
C SER A 164 9.14 -0.94 6.87
N LEU A 165 9.97 -1.97 6.72
CA LEU A 165 9.54 -3.33 6.44
C LEU A 165 9.47 -4.11 7.75
N ASN A 166 8.26 -4.44 8.18
CA ASN A 166 8.03 -5.31 9.33
C ASN A 166 7.84 -6.76 8.88
N PHE A 167 8.36 -7.69 9.67
CA PHE A 167 8.14 -9.12 9.56
C PHE A 167 7.68 -9.71 10.88
N ASP A 168 6.54 -10.38 10.85
CA ASP A 168 6.07 -11.22 11.94
C ASP A 168 5.96 -12.68 11.47
N ALA A 169 6.36 -13.60 12.36
CA ALA A 169 6.16 -15.04 12.16
C ALA A 169 5.62 -15.68 13.42
N GLY A 170 4.70 -16.63 13.26
CA GLY A 170 4.15 -17.35 14.39
C GLY A 170 3.09 -18.37 14.01
N ILE A 171 2.20 -18.62 14.97
CA ILE A 171 1.04 -19.50 14.79
C ILE A 171 -0.24 -18.69 14.73
N ARG A 172 -1.03 -18.88 13.67
CA ARG A 172 -2.36 -18.30 13.55
C ARG A 172 -3.31 -18.88 14.61
N LYS A 173 -4.09 -18.03 15.28
CA LYS A 173 -4.99 -18.44 16.38
C LYS A 173 -6.47 -18.37 16.04
N ASP A 174 -6.82 -17.70 14.97
CA ASP A 174 -8.18 -17.57 14.45
C ASP A 174 -8.25 -18.02 12.98
N GLU A 175 -9.47 -18.29 12.52
CA GLU A 175 -9.71 -18.74 11.15
C GLU A 175 -9.38 -17.65 10.12
N PHE A 176 -9.51 -16.38 10.53
CA PHE A 176 -9.32 -15.20 9.71
C PHE A 176 -7.87 -14.69 9.73
N GLY A 177 -7.01 -15.14 10.64
CA GLY A 177 -5.63 -14.68 10.70
C GLY A 177 -5.44 -13.26 11.24
N GLN A 178 -6.42 -12.74 11.97
CA GLN A 178 -6.29 -11.47 12.68
C GLN A 178 -5.44 -11.63 13.95
N ILE A 179 -5.33 -12.85 14.48
CA ILE A 179 -4.61 -13.13 15.73
C ILE A 179 -3.46 -14.08 15.45
N ILE A 180 -2.24 -13.60 15.70
CA ILE A 180 -1.02 -14.39 15.59
C ILE A 180 -0.43 -14.56 16.99
N LEU A 181 -0.20 -15.80 17.41
CA LEU A 181 0.76 -16.07 18.48
C LEU A 181 2.17 -15.88 17.90
N ARG A 182 2.68 -14.67 18.05
CA ARG A 182 3.94 -14.25 17.46
C ARG A 182 5.13 -14.90 18.15
N TYR A 183 5.98 -15.55 17.36
CA TYR A 183 7.25 -16.13 17.80
C TYR A 183 8.44 -15.24 17.50
N TYR A 184 8.35 -14.48 16.42
CA TYR A 184 9.42 -13.63 15.95
C TYR A 184 8.87 -12.34 15.35
N HIS A 185 9.59 -11.25 15.59
CA HIS A 185 9.35 -9.94 15.00
C HIS A 185 10.70 -9.35 14.60
N GLU A 186 10.77 -8.77 13.40
CA GLU A 186 11.89 -7.94 12.99
C GLU A 186 11.40 -6.77 12.14
N ASN A 187 12.09 -5.64 12.24
CA ASN A 187 11.87 -4.47 11.41
C ASN A 187 13.21 -4.07 10.77
N GLN A 188 13.17 -3.75 9.47
CA GLN A 188 14.28 -3.08 8.80
C GLN A 188 13.77 -1.92 7.96
N THR A 189 14.60 -0.88 7.85
CA THR A 189 14.30 0.29 7.03
C THR A 189 15.15 0.29 5.77
N HIS A 190 14.49 0.42 4.62
CA HIS A 190 15.10 0.45 3.30
C HIS A 190 14.81 1.77 2.61
N SER A 191 15.67 2.15 1.66
CA SER A 191 15.62 3.46 1.04
C SER A 191 15.71 3.34 -0.47
N PHE A 192 14.68 3.80 -1.17
CA PHE A 192 14.50 3.71 -2.61
C PHE A 192 14.33 5.10 -3.20
N ARG A 193 14.68 5.27 -4.48
CA ARG A 193 14.56 6.57 -5.15
C ARG A 193 13.10 6.94 -5.40
N ASN A 194 12.32 5.97 -5.83
CA ASN A 194 10.92 6.11 -6.18
C ASN A 194 10.20 4.76 -5.90
N PHE A 195 8.88 4.76 -5.95
CA PHE A 195 8.05 3.59 -5.70
C PHE A 195 8.07 2.59 -6.86
N PHE A 196 8.40 3.01 -8.08
CA PHE A 196 8.71 2.06 -9.15
C PHE A 196 9.88 1.14 -8.80
N ASP A 197 10.95 1.66 -8.17
CA ASP A 197 12.06 0.84 -7.68
C ASP A 197 11.64 -0.07 -6.51
N VAL A 198 10.78 0.42 -5.60
CA VAL A 198 10.17 -0.42 -4.55
C VAL A 198 9.44 -1.60 -5.16
N ARG A 199 8.64 -1.36 -6.22
CA ARG A 199 7.91 -2.44 -6.92
C ARG A 199 8.87 -3.44 -7.56
N LYS A 200 9.82 -2.94 -8.36
CA LYS A 200 10.77 -3.73 -9.14
C LYS A 200 11.69 -4.58 -8.27
N GLU A 201 12.14 -4.06 -7.13
CA GLU A 201 13.13 -4.73 -6.29
C GLU A 201 12.51 -5.48 -5.12
N LEU A 202 11.73 -4.81 -4.27
CA LEU A 202 11.22 -5.39 -3.03
C LEU A 202 9.95 -6.21 -3.29
N ILE A 203 8.94 -5.60 -3.92
CA ILE A 203 7.63 -6.25 -4.07
C ILE A 203 7.70 -7.45 -5.01
N THR A 204 8.42 -7.36 -6.13
CA THR A 204 8.64 -8.52 -7.01
C THR A 204 9.37 -9.67 -6.28
N ASP A 205 10.34 -9.36 -5.43
CA ASP A 205 11.08 -10.37 -4.66
C ASP A 205 10.21 -11.03 -3.58
N ILE A 206 9.37 -10.24 -2.89
CA ILE A 206 8.34 -10.75 -1.97
C ILE A 206 7.41 -11.70 -2.73
N HIS A 207 6.81 -11.28 -3.85
CA HIS A 207 5.89 -12.12 -4.61
C HIS A 207 6.53 -13.41 -5.11
N HIS A 208 7.79 -13.34 -5.53
CA HIS A 208 8.50 -14.50 -6.04
C HIS A 208 8.82 -15.53 -4.93
N ARG A 209 9.12 -15.07 -3.71
CA ARG A 209 9.73 -15.93 -2.68
C ARG A 209 8.86 -16.22 -1.46
N ILE A 210 7.94 -15.32 -1.07
CA ILE A 210 7.22 -15.42 0.22
C ILE A 210 6.33 -16.66 0.32
N ASN A 211 5.76 -17.11 -0.80
CA ASN A 211 4.83 -18.23 -0.85
C ASN A 211 5.52 -19.59 -1.03
N SER A 212 6.85 -19.64 -0.98
CA SER A 212 7.61 -20.89 -1.14
C SER A 212 7.86 -21.56 0.21
N ASN A 213 7.69 -22.88 0.26
CA ASN A 213 8.13 -23.72 1.37
C ASN A 213 9.52 -24.35 1.12
N GLU A 214 10.21 -23.95 0.04
CA GLU A 214 11.56 -24.40 -0.26
C GLU A 214 12.57 -23.48 0.43
N LYS A 215 13.46 -24.06 1.23
CA LYS A 215 14.45 -23.31 2.03
C LYS A 215 15.28 -22.37 1.16
N ASP A 216 15.75 -22.86 0.01
CA ASP A 216 16.63 -22.12 -0.91
C ASP A 216 15.89 -21.00 -1.66
N THR A 217 14.57 -20.92 -1.55
CA THR A 217 13.75 -19.85 -2.14
C THR A 217 13.34 -18.83 -1.09
N ILE A 218 12.77 -19.26 0.04
CA ILE A 218 12.19 -18.35 1.02
C ILE A 218 13.24 -17.72 1.97
N ILE A 219 14.29 -18.46 2.37
CA ILE A 219 15.33 -17.91 3.28
C ILE A 219 16.09 -16.73 2.65
N PRO A 220 16.44 -16.76 1.35
CA PRO A 220 17.03 -15.61 0.67
C PRO A 220 16.18 -14.32 0.71
N LEU A 221 14.86 -14.40 0.85
CA LEU A 221 14.01 -13.22 1.04
C LEU A 221 14.37 -12.52 2.36
N PHE A 222 14.41 -13.30 3.45
CA PHE A 222 14.64 -12.75 4.78
C PHE A 222 16.08 -12.28 4.99
N THR A 223 17.06 -13.04 4.51
CA THR A 223 18.47 -12.66 4.65
C THR A 223 18.86 -11.42 3.85
N LYS A 224 18.21 -11.19 2.70
CA LYS A 224 18.42 -9.98 1.89
C LYS A 224 17.77 -8.74 2.51
N TRP A 225 16.53 -8.85 2.97
CA TRP A 225 15.74 -7.68 3.39
C TRP A 225 15.73 -7.43 4.90
N PHE A 226 16.23 -8.37 5.71
CA PHE A 226 16.23 -8.24 7.17
C PHE A 226 17.62 -8.33 7.78
N SER A 227 18.22 -9.52 7.82
CA SER A 227 19.51 -9.74 8.47
C SER A 227 20.43 -10.63 7.64
N LEU A 228 21.54 -10.05 7.18
CA LEU A 228 22.63 -10.79 6.55
C LEU A 228 23.20 -11.81 7.55
N GLY A 229 23.24 -13.10 7.20
CA GLY A 229 23.68 -14.15 8.11
C GLY A 229 22.58 -14.73 9.03
N GLY A 230 21.31 -14.32 8.83
CA GLY A 230 20.16 -14.80 9.60
C GLY A 230 19.64 -16.18 9.20
N GLU A 231 20.31 -16.94 8.33
CA GLU A 231 19.79 -18.17 7.71
C GLU A 231 19.34 -19.19 8.76
N SER A 232 20.18 -19.42 9.78
CA SER A 232 19.90 -20.39 10.84
C SER A 232 18.71 -19.97 11.70
N LEU A 233 18.62 -18.66 12.01
CA LEU A 233 17.53 -18.07 12.76
C LEU A 233 16.21 -18.20 11.99
N TYR A 234 16.15 -17.73 10.75
CA TYR A 234 14.93 -17.80 9.95
C TYR A 234 14.52 -19.25 9.66
N THR A 235 15.48 -20.15 9.40
CA THR A 235 15.17 -21.59 9.26
C THR A 235 14.49 -22.13 10.52
N HIS A 236 14.97 -21.77 11.72
CA HIS A 236 14.38 -22.21 12.98
C HIS A 236 12.98 -21.62 13.19
N VAL A 237 12.80 -20.33 12.91
CA VAL A 237 11.52 -19.62 13.05
C VAL A 237 10.47 -20.21 12.10
N LEU A 238 10.79 -20.35 10.82
CA LEU A 238 9.84 -20.83 9.80
C LEU A 238 9.39 -22.28 10.02
N LYS A 239 10.27 -23.14 10.55
CA LYS A 239 9.91 -24.52 10.94
C LYS A 239 8.88 -24.60 12.07
N LYS A 240 8.77 -23.54 12.87
CA LYS A 240 7.83 -23.46 14.01
C LYS A 240 6.56 -22.70 13.67
N SER A 241 6.60 -21.83 12.67
CA SER A 241 5.50 -20.97 12.26
C SER A 241 4.58 -21.64 11.22
N ASP A 242 3.30 -21.31 11.26
CA ASP A 242 2.32 -21.64 10.20
C ASP A 242 1.74 -20.40 9.51
N TYR A 243 2.19 -19.21 9.94
CA TYR A 243 1.76 -17.94 9.38
C TYR A 243 2.90 -16.93 9.40
N LEU A 244 3.04 -16.20 8.28
CA LEU A 244 3.99 -15.10 8.08
C LEU A 244 3.22 -13.85 7.68
N LEU A 245 3.71 -12.70 8.13
CA LEU A 245 3.19 -11.39 7.75
C LEU A 245 4.35 -10.44 7.45
N LEU A 246 4.36 -9.88 6.23
CA LEU A 246 5.22 -8.76 5.85
C LEU A 246 4.40 -7.49 5.70
N GLN A 247 4.90 -6.38 6.24
CA GLN A 247 4.20 -5.10 6.22
C GLN A 247 5.19 -4.00 5.78
N PRO A 248 5.34 -3.75 4.47
CA PRO A 248 6.11 -2.61 3.97
C PRO A 248 5.30 -1.32 4.14
N GLU A 249 5.62 -0.53 5.15
CA GLU A 249 5.08 0.81 5.30
C GLU A 249 5.86 1.81 4.44
N LEU A 250 5.16 2.45 3.50
CA LEU A 250 5.72 3.43 2.58
C LEU A 250 5.69 4.83 3.20
N ILE A 251 6.85 5.47 3.28
CA ILE A 251 7.01 6.86 3.71
C ILE A 251 7.65 7.63 2.56
N PHE A 252 6.87 8.48 1.92
CA PHE A 252 7.29 9.34 0.82
C PHE A 252 7.86 10.64 1.38
N LEU A 253 9.12 10.96 1.07
CA LEU A 253 9.79 12.18 1.49
C LEU A 253 9.62 13.28 0.42
N LEU A 254 9.21 14.46 0.85
CA LEU A 254 8.81 15.58 0.00
C LEU A 254 9.67 16.82 0.28
N ASP A 255 9.55 17.84 -0.57
CA ASP A 255 10.18 19.15 -0.37
C ASP A 255 9.45 20.03 0.66
N GLN A 256 8.13 20.01 0.62
CA GLN A 256 7.29 20.94 1.38
C GLN A 256 6.77 20.33 2.67
N GLU A 257 6.68 21.14 3.73
CA GLU A 257 6.12 20.71 5.02
C GLU A 257 4.60 20.44 4.91
N PRO A 258 4.06 19.37 5.52
CA PRO A 258 4.81 18.32 6.23
C PRO A 258 5.71 17.52 5.27
N ASN A 259 6.99 17.37 5.55
CA ASN A 259 7.96 16.81 4.59
C ASN A 259 7.87 15.29 4.37
N ALA A 260 6.90 14.64 5.02
CA ALA A 260 6.63 13.21 4.89
C ALA A 260 5.15 12.97 4.58
N PHE A 261 4.91 11.98 3.74
CA PHE A 261 3.58 11.49 3.39
C PHE A 261 3.55 9.97 3.51
N THR A 262 2.55 9.45 4.21
CA THR A 262 2.26 8.01 4.26
C THR A 262 0.88 7.82 3.67
N SER A 263 0.78 6.95 2.66
CA SER A 263 -0.53 6.66 2.06
C SER A 263 -1.43 6.01 3.11
N LYS A 264 -2.71 6.37 3.07
CA LYS A 264 -3.74 5.67 3.86
C LYS A 264 -3.96 4.24 3.34
N LEU A 265 -3.55 3.95 2.10
CA LEU A 265 -3.59 2.62 1.50
C LEU A 265 -2.33 1.85 1.89
N ARG A 266 -2.46 0.95 2.86
CA ARG A 266 -1.36 0.08 3.31
C ARG A 266 -1.35 -1.23 2.53
N MET A 267 -0.16 -1.81 2.40
CA MET A 267 0.06 -3.12 1.78
C MET A 267 0.55 -4.10 2.82
N TYR A 268 0.00 -5.30 2.81
CA TYR A 268 0.42 -6.41 3.64
C TYR A 268 0.59 -7.66 2.78
N TYR A 269 1.56 -8.50 3.10
CA TYR A 269 1.72 -9.80 2.47
C TYR A 269 1.64 -10.87 3.54
N SER A 270 0.54 -11.62 3.53
CA SER A 270 0.35 -12.76 4.40
C SER A 270 0.69 -14.05 3.67
N HIS A 271 1.30 -14.99 4.39
CA HIS A 271 1.49 -16.35 3.90
C HIS A 271 1.00 -17.33 4.96
N TYR A 272 -0.09 -18.03 4.64
CA TYR A 272 -0.64 -19.08 5.49
C TYR A 272 -0.08 -20.44 5.07
N CYS A 273 0.93 -20.88 5.81
CA CYS A 273 1.72 -22.07 5.53
C CYS A 273 1.05 -23.37 6.02
N ALA A 274 -0.04 -23.29 6.79
CA ALA A 274 -0.68 -24.51 7.32
C ALA A 274 -1.25 -25.43 6.21
N ASN A 275 -1.40 -24.90 4.99
CA ASN A 275 -1.79 -25.64 3.80
C ASN A 275 -0.64 -26.51 3.24
N ASN A 276 0.60 -26.29 3.67
CA ASN A 276 1.75 -27.14 3.30
C ASN A 276 1.62 -28.52 3.95
N ALA A 277 2.26 -29.54 3.38
CA ALA A 277 2.20 -30.92 3.90
C ALA A 277 2.69 -31.04 5.37
N ASN A 278 3.70 -30.26 5.75
CA ASN A 278 4.23 -30.18 7.12
C ASN A 278 3.41 -29.25 8.04
N LYS A 279 2.40 -28.56 7.50
CA LYS A 279 1.60 -27.51 8.16
C LYS A 279 2.43 -26.37 8.74
N ARG A 280 3.63 -26.15 8.19
CA ARG A 280 4.62 -25.14 8.63
C ARG A 280 5.20 -24.43 7.42
N CYS A 281 5.88 -23.31 7.66
CA CYS A 281 6.48 -22.54 6.58
C CYS A 281 7.77 -23.17 6.03
N LEU A 282 8.44 -24.04 6.79
CA LEU A 282 9.55 -24.91 6.38
C LEU A 282 9.47 -26.27 7.08
#